data_AF-A0A7V7DNA5-F1
#
_entry.id   AF-A0A7V7DNA5-F1
#
_cell.length_a   1.000
_cell.length_b   1.000
_cell.length_c   1.000
_cell.angle_alpha   90.00
_cell.angle_beta   90.00
_cell.angle_gamma   90.00
#
_symmetry.space_group_name_H-M   'P 1'
#
loop_
_entity.id
_entity.type
_entity.pdbx_description
1 polymer ?
#
loop_
_entity_poly.entity_id
_entity_poly.type
_entity_poly.pdbx_seq_one_letter_code
_entity_poly.pdbx_strand_id
1 'polypeptide(L)'
;MKKDVPKTFLVQYEANKGYFHSAIKEIEKILKLRLSQLNAQKGTRGKVLDARVKRPGKIWKNASKAGLPEDRIFTETEDILGIRVVCNNLSDVNEIIEMIRH
;
A
#
# COMPACT_ATOMS: atom_id res chain seq x y z
N MET A 1 14.54 -0.57 -21.94
CA MET A 1 13.30 0.23 -22.04
C MET A 1 12.10 -0.71 -21.96
N LYS A 2 11.22 -0.58 -20.95
CA LYS A 2 10.01 -1.41 -20.79
C LYS A 2 9.02 -1.06 -21.91
N LYS A 3 8.83 -1.97 -22.87
CA LYS A 3 8.07 -1.70 -24.11
C LYS A 3 6.54 -1.76 -23.97
N ASP A 4 6.00 -2.14 -22.81
CA ASP A 4 4.58 -2.54 -22.72
C ASP A 4 3.67 -1.61 -21.91
N VAL A 5 4.14 -0.45 -21.43
CA VAL A 5 3.29 0.49 -20.66
C VAL A 5 2.94 1.70 -21.53
N PRO A 6 1.64 1.99 -21.76
CA PRO A 6 1.23 3.17 -22.53
C PRO A 6 1.78 4.47 -21.96
N LYS A 7 2.16 5.39 -22.84
CA LYS A 7 2.65 6.72 -22.45
C LYS A 7 1.57 7.51 -21.69
N THR A 8 0.32 7.39 -22.10
CA THR A 8 -0.86 7.97 -21.46
C THR A 8 -0.95 7.55 -19.99
N PHE A 9 -0.89 6.25 -19.72
CA PHE A 9 -0.81 5.71 -18.36
C PHE A 9 0.38 6.26 -17.56
N LEU A 10 1.57 6.36 -18.17
CA LEU A 10 2.76 6.90 -17.48
C LEU A 10 2.61 8.37 -17.10
N VAL A 11 2.01 9.19 -17.97
CA VAL A 11 1.71 10.61 -17.68
C VAL A 11 0.76 10.72 -16.49
N GLN A 12 -0.32 9.92 -16.49
CA GLN A 12 -1.26 9.89 -15.37
C GLN A 12 -0.61 9.40 -14.07
N TYR A 13 0.25 8.38 -14.15
CA TYR A 13 1.00 7.89 -12.99
C TYR A 13 1.88 8.98 -12.39
N GLU A 14 2.67 9.68 -13.21
CA GLU A 14 3.57 10.74 -12.74
C GLU A 14 2.79 11.93 -12.16
N ALA A 15 1.63 12.27 -12.73
CA ALA A 15 0.75 13.31 -12.18
C ALA A 15 0.25 12.98 -10.76
N ASN A 16 -0.02 11.71 -10.46
CA ASN A 16 -0.50 11.26 -9.15
C ASN A 16 0.62 10.85 -8.18
N LYS A 17 1.86 10.74 -8.67
CA LYS A 17 3.00 10.20 -7.92
C LYS A 17 3.28 10.97 -6.64
N GLY A 18 3.17 12.29 -6.66
CA GLY A 18 3.36 13.13 -5.47
C GLY A 18 2.39 12.73 -4.35
N TYR A 19 1.11 12.61 -4.70
CA TYR A 19 0.06 12.18 -3.78
C TYR A 19 0.30 10.76 -3.23
N PHE A 20 0.65 9.79 -4.10
CA PHE A 20 0.93 8.42 -3.65
C PHE A 20 2.05 8.35 -2.61
N HIS A 21 3.12 9.14 -2.79
CA HIS A 21 4.24 9.17 -1.86
C HIS A 21 3.92 9.91 -0.57
N SER A 22 3.10 10.98 -0.60
CA SER A 22 2.67 11.65 0.63
C SER A 22 1.69 10.79 1.42
N ALA A 23 0.68 10.22 0.76
CA ALA A 23 -0.34 9.40 1.38
C ALA A 23 0.26 8.19 2.10
N ILE A 24 1.17 7.46 1.44
CA ILE A 24 1.76 6.27 2.07
C ILE A 24 2.65 6.60 3.28
N LYS A 25 3.34 7.73 3.26
CA LYS A 25 4.14 8.21 4.40
C LYS A 25 3.26 8.58 5.58
N GLU A 26 2.11 9.20 5.32
CA GLU A 26 1.14 9.55 6.35
C GLU A 26 0.53 8.30 6.98
N ILE A 27 0.08 7.34 6.17
CA ILE A 27 -0.45 6.06 6.65
C ILE A 27 0.61 5.30 7.45
N GLU A 28 1.86 5.24 6.95
CA GLU A 28 2.97 4.61 7.67
C GLU A 28 3.20 5.25 9.05
N LYS A 29 3.15 6.59 9.14
CA LYS A 29 3.29 7.32 10.40
C LYS A 29 2.18 6.96 11.39
N ILE A 30 0.93 6.94 10.92
CA ILE A 30 -0.24 6.60 11.75
C ILE A 30 -0.13 5.15 12.25
N LEU A 31 0.19 4.20 11.36
CA LEU A 31 0.34 2.79 11.73
C LEU A 31 1.47 2.58 12.75
N LYS A 32 2.62 3.24 12.59
CA LYS A 32 3.71 3.17 13.58
C LYS A 32 3.26 3.66 14.96
N LEU A 33 2.52 4.77 15.01
CA LEU A 33 1.97 5.30 16.26
C LEU A 33 0.99 4.31 16.90
N ARG A 34 0.02 3.81 16.14
CA ARG A 34 -1.01 2.87 16.63
C ARG A 34 -0.41 1.53 17.09
N LEU A 35 0.57 0.99 16.36
CA LEU A 35 1.30 -0.21 16.76
C LEU A 35 2.08 0.00 18.07
N SER A 36 2.69 1.18 18.25
CA SER A 36 3.36 1.51 19.51
C SER A 36 2.40 1.60 20.68
N GLN A 37 1.21 2.17 20.47
CA GLN A 37 0.15 2.24 21.49
C GLN A 37 -0.38 0.84 21.84
N LEU A 38 -0.64 0.01 20.83
CA LEU A 38 -1.11 -1.36 21.01
C LEU A 38 -0.09 -2.20 21.80
N ASN A 39 1.20 -2.06 21.48
CA ASN A 39 2.28 -2.68 22.24
C ASN A 39 2.28 -2.22 23.72
N ALA A 40 2.18 -0.92 23.97
CA ALA A 40 2.13 -0.40 25.34
C ALA A 40 0.92 -0.89 26.14
N GLN A 41 -0.23 -1.09 25.49
CA GLN A 41 -1.47 -1.51 26.16
C GLN A 41 -1.58 -3.03 26.34
N LYS A 42 -1.15 -3.82 25.35
CA LYS A 42 -1.42 -5.26 25.27
C LYS A 42 -0.17 -6.13 25.09
N GLY A 43 1.00 -5.52 24.89
CA GLY A 43 2.25 -6.23 24.62
C GLY A 43 2.38 -6.77 23.19
N THR A 44 1.44 -6.45 22.29
CA THR A 44 1.43 -6.88 20.88
C THR A 44 2.67 -6.36 20.14
N ARG A 45 3.49 -7.24 19.58
CA ARG A 45 4.78 -6.87 18.97
C ARG A 45 4.68 -6.76 17.44
N GLY A 46 3.90 -5.80 16.96
CA GLY A 46 3.81 -5.49 15.53
C GLY A 46 4.73 -4.33 15.10
N LYS A 47 5.26 -4.38 13.88
CA LYS A 47 6.06 -3.30 13.26
C LYS A 47 5.79 -3.17 11.77
N VAL A 48 5.87 -1.95 11.26
CA VAL A 48 5.90 -1.72 9.80
C VAL A 48 7.26 -2.16 9.27
N LEU A 49 7.26 -3.13 8.35
CA LEU A 49 8.46 -3.64 7.68
C LEU A 49 8.79 -2.84 6.42
N ASP A 50 7.78 -2.54 5.61
CA ASP A 50 7.92 -1.89 4.31
C ASP A 50 6.65 -1.10 4.00
N ALA A 51 6.82 0.05 3.36
CA ALA A 51 5.76 0.89 2.83
C ALA A 51 6.20 1.36 1.45
N ARG A 52 5.46 0.99 0.39
CA ARG A 52 5.86 1.26 -1.00
C ARG A 52 4.71 1.69 -1.90
N VAL A 53 5.06 2.54 -2.86
CA VAL A 53 4.24 2.78 -4.05
C VAL A 53 4.58 1.74 -5.11
N LYS A 54 3.58 1.06 -5.65
CA LYS A 54 3.76 0.02 -6.66
C LYS A 54 4.30 0.61 -7.95
N ARG A 55 5.29 -0.06 -8.55
CA ARG A 55 5.92 0.40 -9.80
C ARG A 55 4.88 0.46 -10.94
N PRO A 56 4.88 1.48 -11.81
CA PRO A 56 3.84 1.67 -12.83
C PRO A 56 3.70 0.47 -13.77
N GLY A 57 4.82 -0.11 -14.21
CA GLY A 57 4.77 -1.30 -15.06
C GLY A 57 4.19 -2.55 -14.38
N LYS A 58 4.21 -2.65 -13.05
CA LYS A 58 3.56 -3.75 -12.31
C LYS A 58 2.07 -3.48 -12.12
N ILE A 59 1.67 -2.22 -11.94
CA ILE A 59 0.26 -1.80 -11.95
C ILE A 59 -0.34 -2.15 -13.31
N TRP A 60 0.23 -1.62 -14.39
CA TRP A 60 -0.21 -1.89 -15.76
C TRP A 60 -0.31 -3.38 -16.06
N LYS A 61 0.77 -4.15 -15.83
CA LYS A 61 0.78 -5.60 -16.08
C LYS A 61 -0.33 -6.35 -15.35
N ASN A 62 -0.63 -5.98 -14.10
CA ASN A 62 -1.67 -6.65 -13.33
C ASN A 62 -3.06 -6.26 -13.85
N ALA A 63 -3.28 -4.97 -14.13
CA ALA A 63 -4.54 -4.44 -14.64
C ALA A 63 -4.88 -5.01 -16.03
N SER A 64 -3.92 -5.05 -16.96
CA SER A 64 -4.11 -5.66 -18.28
C SER A 64 -4.42 -7.15 -18.19
N LYS A 65 -3.79 -7.87 -17.23
CA LYS A 65 -4.12 -9.29 -16.98
C LYS A 65 -5.54 -9.48 -16.42
N ALA A 66 -6.04 -8.51 -15.67
CA ALA A 66 -7.40 -8.50 -15.15
C ALA A 66 -8.43 -7.97 -16.18
N GLY A 67 -7.99 -7.58 -17.38
CA GLY A 67 -8.87 -7.02 -18.41
C GLY A 67 -9.39 -5.62 -18.10
N LEU A 68 -8.74 -4.88 -17.20
CA LEU A 68 -9.17 -3.53 -16.83
C LEU A 68 -8.90 -2.54 -17.98
N PRO A 69 -9.88 -1.69 -18.33
CA PRO A 69 -9.65 -0.59 -19.26
C PRO A 69 -8.77 0.49 -18.61
N GLU A 70 -7.98 1.20 -19.42
CA GLU A 70 -6.92 2.10 -18.95
C GLU A 70 -7.41 3.20 -18.01
N ASP A 71 -8.59 3.76 -18.31
CA ASP A 71 -9.26 4.82 -17.55
C ASP A 71 -9.66 4.39 -16.12
N ARG A 72 -9.80 3.08 -15.87
CA ARG A 72 -10.21 2.53 -14.57
C ARG A 72 -9.08 1.96 -13.74
N ILE A 73 -7.86 1.89 -14.28
CA ILE A 73 -6.75 1.23 -13.60
C ILE A 73 -6.44 1.89 -12.25
N PHE A 74 -6.43 3.22 -12.17
CA PHE A 74 -6.11 3.94 -10.94
C PHE A 74 -7.24 3.90 -9.90
N THR A 75 -8.47 3.63 -10.30
CA THR A 75 -9.64 3.56 -9.41
C THR A 75 -9.93 2.15 -8.93
N GLU A 76 -9.63 1.14 -9.73
CA GLU A 76 -9.95 -0.27 -9.43
C GLU A 76 -8.75 -1.08 -8.93
N THR A 77 -7.51 -0.57 -9.07
CA THR A 77 -6.35 -1.27 -8.50
C THR A 77 -6.22 -0.99 -7.00
N GLU A 78 -6.52 -1.99 -6.17
CA GLU A 78 -6.47 -1.85 -4.70
C GLU A 78 -5.05 -1.65 -4.13
N ASP A 79 -4.03 -2.25 -4.75
CA ASP A 79 -2.67 -2.34 -4.18
C ASP A 79 -1.66 -1.36 -4.79
N ILE A 80 -2.10 -0.16 -5.18
CA ILE A 80 -1.20 0.92 -5.63
C ILE A 80 -0.27 1.34 -4.49
N LEU A 81 -0.82 1.49 -3.29
CA LEU A 81 -0.08 1.71 -2.05
C LEU A 81 -0.07 0.40 -1.27
N GLY A 82 1.11 -0.06 -0.87
CA GLY A 82 1.25 -1.31 -0.11
C GLY A 82 2.08 -1.11 1.15
N ILE A 83 1.52 -1.48 2.29
CA ILE A 83 2.21 -1.49 3.58
C ILE A 83 2.25 -2.92 4.10
N ARG A 84 3.41 -3.34 4.61
CA ARG A 84 3.61 -4.63 5.26
C ARG A 84 3.83 -4.41 6.75
N VAL A 85 2.92 -4.94 7.55
CA VAL A 85 3.08 -5.06 9.00
C VAL A 85 3.49 -6.49 9.31
N VAL A 86 4.54 -6.66 10.11
CA VAL A 86 4.98 -7.96 10.62
C VAL A 86 4.80 -7.99 12.12
N CYS A 87 4.49 -9.16 12.66
CA CYS A 87 4.37 -9.40 14.10
C CYS A 87 5.12 -10.69 14.47
N ASN A 88 5.41 -10.85 15.76
CA ASN A 88 6.20 -11.98 16.24
C ASN A 88 5.36 -13.24 16.42
N ASN A 89 4.11 -13.10 16.86
CA ASN A 89 3.22 -14.23 17.12
C ASN A 89 2.00 -14.18 16.21
N LEU A 90 1.46 -15.35 15.85
CA LEU A 90 0.22 -15.43 15.09
C LEU A 90 -0.97 -14.81 15.85
N SER A 91 -0.99 -14.91 17.18
CA SER A 91 -2.01 -14.30 18.04
C SER A 91 -2.09 -12.78 17.88
N ASP A 92 -0.96 -12.13 17.59
CA ASP A 92 -0.87 -10.67 17.46
C ASP A 92 -1.61 -10.17 16.20
N VAL A 93 -1.80 -11.04 15.20
CA VAL A 93 -2.42 -10.66 13.91
C VAL A 93 -3.83 -10.13 14.12
N ASN A 94 -4.64 -10.80 14.93
CA ASN A 94 -6.03 -10.39 15.16
C ASN A 94 -6.10 -9.03 15.85
N GLU A 95 -5.24 -8.76 16.83
CA GLU A 95 -5.22 -7.47 17.53
C GLU A 95 -4.78 -6.33 16.60
N ILE A 96 -3.82 -6.60 15.71
CA ILE A 96 -3.39 -5.64 14.69
C ILE A 96 -4.52 -5.36 13.69
N ILE A 97 -5.25 -6.38 13.25
CA ILE A 97 -6.41 -6.23 12.35
C ILE A 97 -7.48 -5.36 13.00
N GLU A 98 -7.83 -5.64 14.25
CA GLU A 98 -8.83 -4.87 14.99
C GLU A 98 -8.39 -3.42 15.18
N MET A 99 -7.10 -3.19 15.46
CA MET A 99 -6.54 -1.84 15.54
C MET A 99 -6.60 -1.09 14.19
N ILE A 100 -6.45 -1.76 13.06
CA ILE A 100 -6.52 -1.11 11.73
C ILE A 100 -7.96 -0.76 11.34
N ARG A 101 -8.95 -1.52 11.83
CA ARG A 101 -10.37 -1.29 11.55
C ARG A 101 -10.97 -0.08 12.30
N HIS A 102 -10.29 0.41 13.35
CA HIS A 102 -10.78 1.45 14.28
C HIS A 102 -9.80 2.62 14.48
#